data_AF-A0A9N9P5Y4-F1
#
_entry.id   AF-A0A9N9P5Y4-F1
#
_cell.length_a   1.000
_cell.length_b   1.000
_cell.length_c   1.000
_cell.angle_alpha   90.00
_cell.angle_beta   90.00
_cell.angle_gamma   90.00
#
_symmetry.space_group_name_H-M   'P 1'
#
loop_
_entity.id
_entity.type
_entity.pdbx_description
1 polymer ?
#
loop_
_entity_poly.entity_id
_entity_poly.type
_entity_poly.pdbx_seq_one_letter_code
_entity_poly.pdbx_strand_id
1 'polypeptide(L)'
;STTDNDEVESDHDFSNFELAYRTLDPSKMWVLNSSGRVVEKVIYDHARKLEYDSYLHSFIINDADEEAKKLFNKNEWNEILSSNPKQVPKIDENIVNLLKKYNVDNLPALQEVIFEPLFSDNVPYSTDLDYINLA
;
A
#
# COMPACT_ATOMS: atom_id res chain seq x y z
N SER A 1 37.96 14.24 -14.10
CA SER A 1 37.57 13.00 -13.41
C SER A 1 36.98 13.39 -12.07
N THR A 2 35.74 13.13 -11.71
CA THR A 2 34.56 12.60 -12.39
C THR A 2 33.40 13.23 -11.60
N THR A 3 32.41 13.77 -12.31
CA THR A 3 31.17 14.30 -11.74
C THR A 3 30.28 13.11 -11.38
N ASP A 4 30.09 12.84 -10.10
CA ASP A 4 29.09 11.89 -9.63
C ASP A 4 27.74 12.62 -9.56
N ASN A 5 27.08 12.64 -10.72
CA ASN A 5 25.70 13.03 -10.89
C ASN A 5 24.86 11.76 -10.68
N ASP A 6 24.60 11.40 -9.43
CA ASP A 6 23.62 10.36 -9.07
C ASP A 6 22.24 10.98 -8.82
N GLU A 7 21.82 11.89 -9.70
CA GLU A 7 20.40 12.16 -9.91
C GLU A 7 19.85 11.02 -10.76
N VAL A 8 19.54 9.90 -10.12
CA VAL A 8 18.66 8.90 -10.70
C VAL A 8 17.24 9.51 -10.66
N GLU A 9 16.94 10.36 -11.63
CA GLU A 9 15.55 10.75 -11.91
C GLU A 9 14.75 9.46 -12.11
N SER A 10 13.84 9.19 -11.19
CA SER A 10 12.88 8.08 -11.28
C SER A 10 11.84 8.41 -12.35
N ASP A 11 12.23 8.33 -13.61
CA ASP A 11 11.38 8.63 -14.79
C ASP A 11 10.34 7.51 -15.07
N HIS A 12 10.07 6.63 -14.09
CA HIS A 12 9.56 5.29 -14.38
C HIS A 12 8.15 4.92 -13.91
N ASP A 13 7.31 5.85 -13.45
CA ASP A 13 5.96 5.47 -12.97
C ASP A 13 4.76 6.26 -13.53
N PHE A 14 4.93 7.52 -13.94
CA PHE A 14 3.81 8.28 -14.50
C PHE A 14 3.28 7.68 -15.82
N SER A 15 4.16 7.09 -16.63
CA SER A 15 3.74 6.41 -17.87
C SER A 15 2.90 5.16 -17.60
N ASN A 16 3.23 4.42 -16.53
CA ASN A 16 2.49 3.23 -16.13
C ASN A 16 1.11 3.58 -15.60
N PHE A 17 1.01 4.63 -14.79
CA PHE A 17 -0.29 5.10 -14.29
C PHE A 17 -1.21 5.58 -15.40
N GLU A 18 -0.69 6.41 -16.32
CA GLU A 18 -1.44 6.88 -17.49
C GLU A 18 -1.94 5.71 -18.34
N LEU A 19 -1.06 4.73 -18.61
CA LEU A 19 -1.41 3.54 -19.36
C LEU A 19 -2.47 2.71 -18.64
N ALA A 20 -2.29 2.47 -17.33
CA ALA A 20 -3.24 1.74 -16.50
C ALA A 20 -4.63 2.37 -16.61
N TYR A 21 -4.75 3.68 -16.39
CA TYR A 21 -6.02 4.40 -16.51
C TYR A 21 -6.67 4.23 -17.90
N ARG A 22 -5.90 4.40 -18.98
CA ARG A 22 -6.40 4.29 -20.35
C ARG A 22 -6.87 2.89 -20.74
N THR A 23 -6.29 1.87 -20.11
CA THR A 23 -6.64 0.46 -20.38
C THR A 23 -7.84 -0.02 -19.57
N LEU A 24 -8.32 0.76 -18.59
CA LEU A 24 -9.53 0.42 -17.84
C LEU A 24 -10.74 0.36 -18.77
N ASP A 25 -11.56 -0.67 -18.59
CA ASP A 25 -12.85 -0.83 -19.27
C ASP A 25 -13.86 0.17 -18.67
N PRO A 26 -14.33 1.19 -19.43
CA PRO A 26 -15.24 2.19 -18.90
C PRO A 26 -16.57 1.61 -18.38
N SER A 27 -16.98 0.44 -18.87
CA SER A 27 -18.21 -0.22 -18.41
C SER A 27 -18.10 -0.86 -17.02
N LYS A 28 -16.87 -1.04 -16.53
CA LYS A 28 -16.57 -1.64 -15.21
C LYS A 28 -16.07 -0.63 -14.20
N MET A 29 -15.86 0.62 -14.60
CA MET A 29 -15.48 1.68 -13.68
C MET A 29 -16.58 1.94 -12.65
N TRP A 30 -16.16 2.34 -11.46
CA TRP A 30 -17.09 2.49 -10.36
C TRP A 30 -17.82 3.83 -10.44
N VAL A 31 -19.08 3.76 -10.86
CA VAL A 31 -20.02 4.89 -10.84
C VAL A 31 -20.69 4.97 -9.47
N LEU A 32 -20.54 6.11 -8.80
CA LEU A 32 -21.20 6.40 -7.53
C LEU A 32 -22.69 6.67 -7.77
N ASN A 33 -23.57 5.95 -7.08
CA ASN A 33 -25.02 6.11 -7.23
C ASN A 33 -25.50 7.45 -6.67
N SER A 34 -24.82 7.97 -5.65
CA SER A 34 -25.17 9.23 -4.99
C SER A 34 -24.96 10.47 -5.86
N SER A 35 -24.01 10.45 -6.81
CA SER A 35 -23.65 11.63 -7.62
C SER A 35 -23.48 11.38 -9.12
N GLY A 36 -23.39 10.12 -9.56
CA GLY A 36 -23.05 9.73 -10.92
C GLY A 36 -21.58 9.95 -11.29
N ARG A 37 -20.72 10.38 -10.35
CA ARG A 37 -19.27 10.51 -10.59
C ARG A 37 -18.62 9.14 -10.67
N VAL A 38 -17.56 9.06 -11.48
CA VAL A 38 -16.75 7.86 -11.64
C VAL A 38 -15.52 7.96 -10.75
N VAL A 39 -15.35 7.01 -9.83
CA VAL A 39 -14.29 7.03 -8.81
C VAL A 39 -12.89 7.09 -9.44
N GLU A 40 -12.59 6.20 -10.38
CA GLU A 40 -11.28 6.10 -11.03
C GLU A 40 -10.93 7.37 -11.80
N LYS A 41 -11.93 8.05 -12.38
CA LYS A 41 -11.73 9.33 -13.05
C LYS A 41 -11.36 10.44 -12.06
N VAL A 42 -12.05 10.50 -10.91
CA VAL A 42 -11.75 11.47 -9.85
C VAL A 42 -10.34 11.27 -9.31
N ILE A 43 -9.98 10.01 -9.06
CA ILE A 43 -8.63 9.62 -8.63
C ILE A 43 -7.60 10.04 -9.68
N TYR A 44 -7.79 9.66 -10.94
CA TYR A 44 -6.86 9.96 -12.02
C TYR A 44 -6.67 11.47 -12.23
N ASP A 45 -7.76 12.25 -12.26
CA ASP A 45 -7.70 13.71 -12.45
C ASP A 45 -6.94 14.43 -11.33
N HIS A 46 -6.89 13.83 -10.13
CA HIS A 46 -6.11 14.33 -8.99
C HIS A 46 -4.68 13.82 -9.00
N ALA A 47 -4.49 12.50 -9.00
CA ALA A 47 -3.20 11.84 -8.83
C ALA A 47 -2.21 12.22 -9.93
N ARG A 48 -2.65 12.36 -11.18
CA ARG A 48 -1.80 12.77 -12.31
C ARG A 48 -1.11 14.14 -12.16
N LYS A 49 -1.51 14.93 -11.17
CA LYS A 49 -0.97 16.27 -10.86
C LYS A 49 -0.05 16.26 -9.64
N LEU A 50 0.06 15.12 -8.93
CA LEU A 50 0.93 14.99 -7.78
C LEU A 50 2.38 14.84 -8.26
N GLU A 51 3.29 15.51 -7.58
CA GLU A 51 4.73 15.43 -7.84
C GLU A 51 5.38 14.22 -7.14
N TYR A 52 4.62 13.50 -6.31
CA TYR A 52 5.05 12.36 -5.51
C TYR A 52 4.11 11.18 -5.71
N ASP A 53 4.62 9.97 -5.47
CA ASP A 53 3.82 8.76 -5.57
C ASP A 53 2.85 8.59 -4.38
N SER A 54 1.64 8.17 -4.68
CA SER A 54 0.52 8.02 -3.74
C SER A 54 -0.22 6.71 -4.04
N TYR A 55 -0.90 6.15 -3.04
CA TYR A 55 -1.77 4.98 -3.21
C TYR A 55 -2.82 5.17 -4.32
N LEU A 56 -3.18 6.42 -4.60
CA LEU A 56 -4.08 6.81 -5.68
C LEU A 56 -3.55 6.43 -7.08
N HIS A 57 -2.23 6.38 -7.30
CA HIS A 57 -1.65 5.89 -8.57
C HIS A 57 -1.89 4.39 -8.80
N SER A 58 -2.22 3.65 -7.74
CA SER A 58 -2.65 2.25 -7.81
C SER A 58 -4.17 2.09 -7.73
N PHE A 59 -4.94 3.19 -7.81
CA PHE A 59 -6.40 3.21 -7.59
C PHE A 59 -6.84 2.63 -6.24
N ILE A 60 -5.97 2.73 -5.22
CA ILE A 60 -6.24 2.27 -3.86
C ILE A 60 -6.77 3.46 -3.04
N ILE A 61 -7.97 3.30 -2.48
CA ILE A 61 -8.53 4.25 -1.51
C ILE A 61 -8.27 3.71 -0.11
N ASN A 62 -7.59 4.51 0.71
CA ASN A 62 -7.34 4.25 2.12
C ASN A 62 -8.23 5.17 2.98
N ASP A 63 -8.88 4.63 4.00
CA ASP A 63 -9.75 5.39 4.89
C ASP A 63 -8.97 6.33 5.82
N ALA A 64 -7.69 6.06 6.04
CA ALA A 64 -6.77 6.93 6.77
C ALA A 64 -6.18 8.08 5.92
N ASP A 65 -6.40 8.08 4.59
CA ASP A 65 -5.88 9.12 3.70
C ASP A 65 -6.85 10.32 3.63
N GLU A 66 -6.53 11.36 4.39
CA GLU A 66 -7.34 12.59 4.44
C GLU A 66 -7.29 13.40 3.13
N GLU A 67 -6.27 13.27 2.29
CA GLU A 67 -6.24 13.94 0.98
C GLU A 67 -7.18 13.23 0.01
N ALA A 68 -7.17 11.89 -0.03
CA ALA A 68 -8.11 11.10 -0.83
C ALA A 68 -9.56 11.39 -0.44
N LYS A 69 -9.84 11.51 0.87
CA LYS A 69 -11.17 11.83 1.39
C LYS A 69 -11.70 13.19 0.93
N LYS A 70 -10.84 14.20 0.77
CA LYS A 70 -11.24 15.54 0.28
C LYS A 70 -11.71 15.54 -1.18
N LEU A 71 -11.39 14.50 -1.96
CA LEU A 71 -11.81 14.37 -3.35
C LEU A 71 -13.30 14.04 -3.51
N PHE A 72 -13.92 13.55 -2.43
CA PHE A 72 -15.29 13.06 -2.39
C PHE A 72 -16.09 13.85 -1.37
N ASN A 73 -17.37 14.08 -1.66
CA ASN A 73 -18.27 14.62 -0.66
C ASN A 73 -18.64 13.54 0.38
N LYS A 74 -19.27 13.96 1.49
CA LYS A 74 -19.60 13.05 2.59
C LYS A 74 -20.44 11.84 2.17
N ASN A 75 -21.39 12.01 1.26
CA ASN A 75 -22.25 10.92 0.82
C ASN A 75 -21.50 9.92 -0.07
N GLU A 76 -20.71 10.46 -1.01
CA GLU A 76 -19.83 9.66 -1.87
C GLU A 76 -18.82 8.86 -1.05
N TRP A 77 -18.16 9.49 -0.08
CA TRP A 77 -17.17 8.84 0.78
C TRP A 77 -17.79 7.70 1.59
N ASN A 78 -18.97 7.94 2.17
CA ASN A 78 -19.71 6.91 2.89
C ASN A 78 -20.13 5.75 1.97
N GLU A 79 -20.57 6.05 0.75
CA GLU A 79 -20.90 5.03 -0.27
C GLU A 79 -19.67 4.18 -0.61
N ILE A 80 -18.52 4.81 -0.84
CA ILE A 80 -17.26 4.14 -1.15
C ILE A 80 -16.89 3.17 -0.02
N LEU A 81 -16.84 3.64 1.23
CA LEU A 81 -16.42 2.79 2.36
C LEU A 81 -17.43 1.70 2.74
N SER A 82 -18.71 1.90 2.42
CA SER A 82 -19.76 0.91 2.70
C SER A 82 -19.93 -0.13 1.59
N SER A 83 -19.30 0.07 0.43
CA SER A 83 -19.45 -0.82 -0.72
C SER A 83 -18.50 -2.01 -0.62
N ASN A 84 -19.06 -3.22 -0.52
CA ASN A 84 -18.32 -4.47 -0.44
C ASN A 84 -17.18 -4.46 0.60
N PRO A 85 -17.48 -4.17 1.89
CA PRO A 85 -16.46 -4.20 2.92
C PRO A 85 -15.84 -5.60 2.97
N LYS A 86 -14.58 -5.71 2.55
CA LYS A 86 -13.83 -6.96 2.74
C LYS A 86 -13.68 -7.14 4.25
N GLN A 87 -13.98 -8.35 4.72
CA GLN A 87 -13.68 -8.66 6.12
C GLN A 87 -12.18 -8.49 6.33
N VAL A 88 -11.81 -7.66 7.30
CA VAL A 88 -10.42 -7.54 7.73
C VAL A 88 -9.98 -8.93 8.20
N PRO A 89 -8.93 -9.52 7.60
CA PRO A 89 -8.46 -10.82 8.03
C PRO A 89 -8.04 -10.74 9.50
N LYS A 90 -8.45 -11.72 10.29
CA LYS A 90 -7.96 -11.83 11.67
C LYS A 90 -6.47 -12.14 11.61
N ILE A 91 -5.66 -11.24 12.13
CA ILE A 91 -4.23 -11.46 12.31
C ILE A 91 -4.05 -12.35 13.54
N ASP A 92 -3.20 -13.37 13.41
CA ASP A 92 -2.87 -14.27 14.52
C ASP A 92 -2.27 -13.47 15.69
N GLU A 93 -2.69 -13.79 16.92
CA GLU A 93 -2.24 -13.07 18.11
C GLU A 93 -0.73 -13.15 18.31
N ASN A 94 -0.08 -14.26 17.90
CA ASN A 94 1.37 -14.40 17.95
C ASN A 94 2.06 -13.41 17.00
N ILE A 95 1.49 -13.18 15.82
CA ILE A 95 2.01 -12.18 14.87
C ILE A 95 1.82 -10.78 15.47
N VAL A 96 0.66 -10.48 16.05
CA VAL A 96 0.42 -9.19 16.72
C VAL A 96 1.41 -8.96 17.86
N ASN A 97 1.65 -9.97 18.69
CA ASN A 97 2.59 -9.89 19.81
C ASN A 97 4.04 -9.75 19.33
N LEU A 98 4.40 -10.44 18.25
CA LEU A 98 5.71 -10.28 17.61
C LEU A 98 5.90 -8.84 17.10
N LEU A 99 4.93 -8.29 16.35
CA LEU A 99 5.00 -6.92 15.84
C LEU A 99 5.09 -5.89 16.97
N LYS A 100 4.32 -6.07 18.06
CA LYS A 100 4.40 -5.20 19.25
C LYS A 100 5.78 -5.19 19.87
N LYS A 101 6.53 -6.30 19.82
CA LYS A 101 7.88 -6.40 20.37
C LYS A 101 8.85 -5.42 19.70
N TYR A 102 8.69 -5.21 18.39
CA TYR A 102 9.51 -4.28 17.61
C TYR A 102 9.06 -2.82 17.72
N ASN A 103 7.92 -2.55 18.36
CA ASN A 103 7.39 -1.20 18.55
C ASN A 103 8.11 -0.50 19.71
N VAL A 104 9.37 -0.15 19.48
CA VAL A 104 10.27 0.51 20.45
C VAL A 104 10.81 1.81 19.89
N ASP A 105 10.98 2.79 20.78
CA ASP A 105 11.22 4.19 20.38
C ASP A 105 12.71 4.53 20.22
N ASN A 106 13.61 3.56 20.40
CA ASN A 106 15.06 3.79 20.35
C ASN A 106 15.85 2.60 19.76
N LEU A 107 16.98 2.92 19.16
CA LEU A 107 17.82 1.95 18.45
C LEU A 107 18.40 0.85 19.35
N PRO A 108 18.92 1.13 20.57
CA PRO A 108 19.40 0.06 21.46
C PRO A 108 18.33 -0.97 21.80
N ALA A 109 17.12 -0.53 22.18
CA ALA A 109 16.01 -1.43 22.48
C ALA A 109 15.59 -2.25 21.25
N LEU A 110 15.62 -1.66 20.06
CA LEU A 110 15.33 -2.38 18.81
C LEU A 110 16.36 -3.46 18.55
N GLN A 111 17.65 -3.17 18.76
CA GLN A 111 18.72 -4.15 18.61
C GLN A 111 18.53 -5.34 19.56
N GLU A 112 18.24 -5.10 20.83
CA GLU A 112 17.97 -6.17 21.81
C GLU A 112 16.83 -7.09 21.34
N VAL A 113 15.74 -6.51 20.82
CA VAL A 113 14.58 -7.26 20.33
C VAL A 113 14.91 -8.08 19.07
N ILE A 114 15.69 -7.53 18.14
CA ILE A 114 16.10 -8.20 16.89
C ILE A 114 17.03 -9.39 17.16
N PHE A 115 17.93 -9.26 18.14
CA PHE A 115 18.90 -10.31 18.46
C PHE A 115 18.36 -11.40 19.39
N GLU A 116 17.13 -11.27 19.89
CA GLU A 116 16.47 -12.35 20.63
C GLU A 116 16.13 -13.52 19.68
N PRO A 117 16.46 -14.78 20.05
CA PRO A 117 16.12 -15.94 19.25
C PRO A 117 14.61 -16.03 18.96
N LEU A 118 14.23 -16.13 17.69
CA LEU A 118 12.83 -16.26 17.27
C LEU A 118 12.20 -17.62 17.65
N PHE A 119 13.03 -18.63 17.91
CA PHE A 119 12.62 -19.98 18.27
C PHE A 119 13.45 -20.48 19.46
N SER A 120 12.86 -21.32 20.30
CA SER A 120 13.60 -22.04 21.34
C SER A 120 14.63 -22.99 20.71
N ASP A 121 15.80 -23.15 21.34
CA ASP A 121 16.94 -23.98 20.90
C ASP A 121 16.63 -25.46 20.59
N ASN A 122 15.40 -25.91 20.82
CA ASN A 122 14.94 -27.29 20.62
C ASN A 122 14.18 -27.54 19.31
N VAL A 123 14.05 -26.55 18.42
CA VAL A 123 13.48 -26.77 17.07
C VAL A 123 14.64 -26.97 16.09
N PRO A 124 14.83 -28.17 15.51
CA PRO A 124 15.84 -28.36 14.49
C PRO A 124 15.50 -27.44 13.31
N TYR A 125 16.44 -26.55 12.95
CA TYR A 125 16.39 -25.76 11.74
C TYR A 125 16.19 -26.71 10.55
N SER A 126 14.99 -26.77 9.95
CA SER A 126 14.87 -27.30 8.59
C SER A 126 15.42 -26.24 7.66
N THR A 127 16.67 -26.43 7.24
CA THR A 127 17.29 -25.64 6.18
C THR A 127 16.81 -26.14 4.81
N ASP A 128 15.50 -26.29 4.64
CA ASP A 128 14.91 -26.49 3.30
C ASP A 128 14.98 -25.15 2.56
N LEU A 129 16.20 -24.80 2.14
CA LEU A 129 16.54 -23.70 1.24
C LEU A 129 16.03 -23.93 -0.19
N ASP A 130 15.36 -25.05 -0.44
CA ASP A 130 14.80 -25.42 -1.75
C ASP A 130 13.63 -24.52 -2.19
N TYR A 131 13.07 -23.70 -1.29
CA TYR A 131 12.02 -22.73 -1.65
C TYR A 131 12.54 -21.49 -2.41
N ILE A 132 13.86 -21.21 -2.39
CA ILE A 132 14.41 -19.99 -3.01
C ILE A 132 14.71 -20.18 -4.51
N ASN A 133 14.70 -21.42 -5.03
CA ASN A 133 15.02 -21.71 -6.44
C ASN A 133 13.82 -22.14 -7.30
N LEU A 134 12.59 -21.81 -6.89
CA LEU A 134 11.38 -22.03 -7.69
C LEU A 134 10.68 -20.69 -8.01
N ALA A 135 11.40 -19.83 -8.74
CA ALA A 135 10.84 -18.73 -9.53
C ALA A 135 11.76 -18.43 -10.72
#